data_AF-A0A1E1WFJ1-F1
#
_entry.id   AF-A0A1E1WFJ1-F1
#
_cell.length_a   1.000
_cell.length_b   1.000
_cell.length_c   1.000
_cell.angle_alpha   90.00
_cell.angle_beta   90.00
_cell.angle_gamma   90.00
#
_symmetry.space_group_name_H-M   'P 1'
#
loop_
_entity.id
_entity.type
_entity.pdbx_description
1 polymer ?
#
loop_
_entity_poly.entity_id
_entity_poly.type
_entity_poly.pdbx_seq_one_letter_code
_entity_poly.pdbx_strand_id
1 'polypeptide(L)'
;KTVVVLAALVALSLAANFSTPSQQDVETKSVGSGFVECQKVVLSLFNNVDEQFDHEQEWYIVGNDYNPLLSLHRYDDRRAVEDFIELYRNGMLHKNEVFSIFDERTLEETVALFEFLYSAKDFETFYKSASWARVHLNEYQFI
;
A
#
# COMPACT_ATOMS: atom_id res chain seq x y z
N LYS A 1 -17.16 -44.85 29.07
CA LYS A 1 -16.57 -44.58 27.74
C LYS A 1 -16.29 -43.08 27.54
N THR A 2 -17.21 -42.18 27.88
CA THR A 2 -17.04 -40.71 27.78
C THR A 2 -15.88 -40.13 28.61
N VAL A 3 -15.66 -40.64 29.82
CA VAL A 3 -14.58 -40.16 30.72
C VAL A 3 -13.18 -40.47 30.17
N VAL A 4 -13.02 -41.61 29.50
CA VAL A 4 -11.73 -42.00 28.88
C VAL A 4 -11.45 -41.13 27.66
N VAL A 5 -12.49 -40.77 26.90
CA VAL A 5 -12.37 -39.87 25.74
C VAL A 5 -11.99 -38.45 26.17
N LEU A 6 -12.59 -37.93 27.25
CA LEU A 6 -12.22 -36.63 27.81
C LEU A 6 -10.80 -36.61 28.37
N ALA A 7 -10.39 -37.66 29.09
CA ALA A 7 -9.03 -37.77 29.60
C ALA A 7 -7.99 -37.86 28.47
N ALA A 8 -8.30 -38.56 27.37
CA ALA A 8 -7.44 -38.64 26.20
C ALA A 8 -7.31 -37.29 25.46
N LEU A 9 -8.39 -36.52 25.35
CA LEU A 9 -8.37 -35.17 24.75
C LEU A 9 -7.54 -34.17 25.56
N VAL A 10 -7.64 -34.22 26.90
CA VAL A 10 -6.82 -33.38 27.78
C VAL A 10 -5.34 -33.79 27.70
N ALA A 11 -5.05 -35.08 27.65
CA ALA A 11 -3.67 -35.57 27.47
C ALA A 11 -3.07 -35.16 26.11
N LEU A 12 -3.86 -35.15 25.03
CA LEU A 12 -3.45 -34.67 23.71
C LEU A 12 -3.15 -33.16 23.70
N SER A 13 -3.93 -32.35 24.44
CA SER A 13 -3.66 -30.91 24.58
C SER A 13 -2.39 -30.58 25.37
N LEU A 14 -2.01 -31.45 26.33
CA LEU A 14 -0.81 -31.28 27.16
C LEU A 14 0.45 -31.87 26.52
N ALA A 15 0.30 -32.86 25.63
CA ALA A 15 1.41 -33.46 24.88
C ALA A 15 1.79 -32.67 23.62
N ALA A 16 0.99 -31.68 23.23
CA ALA A 16 1.39 -30.69 22.24
C ALA A 16 2.43 -29.75 22.86
N ASN A 17 3.66 -30.26 22.99
CA ASN A 17 4.86 -29.43 23.06
C ASN A 17 4.97 -28.66 21.74
N PHE A 18 4.16 -27.61 21.58
CA PHE A 18 4.51 -26.54 20.69
C PHE A 18 5.85 -26.06 21.22
N SER A 19 6.91 -26.37 20.48
CA SER A 19 8.16 -25.64 20.63
C SER A 19 7.74 -24.20 20.44
N THR A 20 7.69 -23.40 21.52
CA THR A 20 7.58 -21.96 21.36
C THR A 20 8.67 -21.62 20.36
N PRO A 21 8.35 -21.02 19.20
CA PRO A 21 9.39 -20.55 18.29
C PRO A 21 10.39 -19.85 19.18
N SER A 22 11.68 -20.24 19.14
CA SER A 22 12.67 -19.57 19.98
C SER A 22 12.42 -18.09 19.78
N GLN A 23 12.10 -17.35 20.85
CA GLN A 23 12.06 -15.90 20.77
C GLN A 23 13.48 -15.54 20.37
N GLN A 24 13.71 -15.38 19.07
CA GLN A 24 14.88 -14.69 18.61
C GLN A 24 14.75 -13.32 19.28
N ASP A 25 15.77 -12.92 20.02
CA ASP A 25 15.90 -11.55 20.52
C ASP A 25 16.05 -10.65 19.29
N VAL A 26 14.93 -10.41 18.60
CA VAL A 26 14.84 -9.48 17.50
C VAL A 26 14.79 -8.11 18.13
N GLU A 27 15.71 -7.24 17.73
CA GLU A 27 15.70 -5.85 18.15
C GLU A 27 14.37 -5.21 17.76
N THR A 28 13.66 -4.64 18.74
CA THR A 28 12.39 -3.96 18.52
C THR A 28 12.47 -2.52 19.00
N LYS A 29 11.70 -1.65 18.34
CA LYS A 29 11.57 -0.24 18.69
C LYS A 29 10.13 0.08 19.06
N SER A 30 9.93 0.63 20.25
CA SER A 30 8.63 1.17 20.65
C SER A 30 8.31 2.44 19.86
N VAL A 31 7.05 2.56 19.41
CA VAL A 31 6.56 3.66 18.58
C VAL A 31 5.20 4.14 19.09
N GLY A 32 4.86 5.40 18.81
CA GLY A 32 3.57 5.98 19.19
C GLY A 32 2.41 5.51 18.31
N SER A 33 1.18 5.70 18.76
CA SER A 33 -0.03 5.28 18.04
C SER A 33 -0.16 5.91 16.65
N GLY A 34 0.13 7.21 16.51
CA GLY A 34 0.07 7.88 15.21
C GLY A 34 1.04 7.30 14.17
N PHE A 35 2.22 6.82 14.61
CA PHE A 35 3.12 6.10 13.71
C PHE A 35 2.51 4.76 13.28
N VAL A 36 1.91 4.02 14.21
CA VAL A 36 1.26 2.72 13.93
C VAL A 36 0.10 2.89 12.94
N GLU A 37 -0.69 3.95 13.07
CA GLU A 37 -1.77 4.28 12.15
C GLU A 37 -1.24 4.53 10.74
N CYS A 38 -0.26 5.44 10.58
CA CYS A 38 0.36 5.69 9.28
C CYS A 38 1.02 4.42 8.69
N GLN A 39 1.72 3.65 9.52
CA GLN A 39 2.42 2.44 9.08
C GLN A 39 1.45 1.39 8.54
N LYS A 40 0.30 1.19 9.20
CA LYS A 40 -0.73 0.26 8.73
C LYS A 40 -1.33 0.70 7.40
N VAL A 41 -1.59 1.99 7.25
CA VAL A 41 -2.10 2.58 6.00
C VAL A 41 -1.09 2.43 4.87
N VAL A 42 0.19 2.69 5.12
CA VAL A 42 1.23 2.47 4.10
C VAL A 42 1.29 0.99 3.72
N LEU A 43 1.31 0.07 4.69
CA LEU A 43 1.37 -1.37 4.40
C LEU A 43 0.13 -1.90 3.67
N SER A 44 -1.05 -1.33 3.90
CA SER A 44 -2.26 -1.77 3.17
C SER A 44 -2.16 -1.49 1.67
N LEU A 45 -1.40 -0.46 1.26
CA LEU A 45 -1.10 -0.15 -0.14
C LEU A 45 -0.27 -1.24 -0.86
N PHE A 46 0.37 -2.14 -0.12
CA PHE A 46 1.22 -3.22 -0.66
C PHE A 46 0.58 -4.61 -0.53
N ASN A 47 -0.65 -4.71 -0.03
CA ASN A 47 -1.34 -6.00 0.09
C ASN A 47 -1.98 -6.40 -1.24
N ASN A 48 -1.71 -7.60 -1.76
CA ASN A 48 -2.21 -8.09 -3.07
C ASN A 48 -2.05 -7.05 -4.19
N VAL A 49 -0.81 -6.63 -4.46
CA VAL A 49 -0.50 -5.55 -5.43
C VAL A 49 -0.96 -5.86 -6.85
N ASP A 50 -1.05 -7.15 -7.19
CA ASP A 50 -1.58 -7.69 -8.44
C ASP A 50 -3.12 -7.58 -8.54
N GLU A 51 -3.83 -7.46 -7.42
CA GLU A 51 -5.27 -7.24 -7.38
C GLU A 51 -5.58 -5.73 -7.36
N GLN A 52 -5.73 -5.16 -8.56
CA GLN A 52 -5.97 -3.71 -8.72
C GLN A 52 -7.43 -3.27 -8.49
N PHE A 53 -8.36 -4.23 -8.45
CA PHE A 53 -9.79 -3.96 -8.27
C PHE A 53 -10.29 -4.70 -7.04
N ASP A 54 -10.43 -3.98 -5.92
CA ASP A 54 -11.02 -4.49 -4.70
C ASP A 54 -11.88 -3.41 -4.03
N HIS A 55 -13.19 -3.45 -4.31
CA HIS A 55 -14.16 -2.48 -3.80
C HIS A 55 -14.33 -2.50 -2.28
N GLU A 56 -13.82 -3.51 -1.59
CA GLU A 56 -13.86 -3.60 -0.13
C GLU A 56 -12.68 -2.89 0.53
N GLN A 57 -11.61 -2.61 -0.23
CA GLN A 57 -10.43 -1.93 0.32
C GLN A 57 -10.64 -0.42 0.38
N GLU A 58 -10.21 0.15 1.51
CA GLU A 58 -10.28 1.59 1.74
C GLU A 58 -9.49 2.39 0.69
N TRP A 59 -8.30 1.92 0.29
CA TRP A 59 -7.50 2.60 -0.74
C TRP A 59 -8.20 2.62 -2.09
N TYR A 60 -9.02 1.61 -2.42
CA TYR A 60 -9.74 1.58 -3.69
C TYR A 60 -10.86 2.62 -3.69
N ILE A 61 -11.66 2.66 -2.62
CA ILE A 61 -12.74 3.62 -2.44
C ILE A 61 -12.18 5.05 -2.46
N VAL A 62 -11.12 5.30 -1.68
CA VAL A 62 -10.46 6.61 -1.62
C VAL A 62 -9.87 7.01 -2.96
N GLY A 63 -9.12 6.10 -3.60
CA GLY A 63 -8.43 6.39 -4.86
C GLY A 63 -9.39 6.67 -6.00
N ASN A 64 -10.46 5.89 -6.10
CA ASN A 64 -11.48 6.04 -7.16
C ASN A 64 -12.26 7.37 -7.06
N ASP A 65 -12.49 7.86 -5.85
CA ASP A 65 -13.25 9.10 -5.61
C ASP A 65 -12.35 10.35 -5.57
N TYR A 66 -11.02 10.18 -5.50
CA TYR A 66 -10.09 11.28 -5.36
C TYR A 66 -9.83 11.99 -6.70
N ASN A 67 -9.85 13.32 -6.67
CA ASN A 67 -9.44 14.16 -7.79
C ASN A 67 -8.28 15.09 -7.36
N PRO A 68 -7.04 14.79 -7.79
CA PRO A 68 -5.86 15.59 -7.45
C PRO A 68 -5.97 17.05 -7.89
N LEU A 69 -6.57 17.32 -9.06
CA LEU A 69 -6.70 18.68 -9.61
C LEU A 69 -7.68 19.56 -8.80
N LEU A 70 -8.67 18.96 -8.12
CA LEU A 70 -9.54 19.68 -7.20
C LEU A 70 -8.85 19.95 -5.84
N SER A 71 -7.70 19.31 -5.60
CA SER A 71 -6.96 19.34 -4.35
C SER A 71 -5.60 20.06 -4.45
N LEU A 72 -5.31 20.79 -5.54
CA LEU A 72 -4.01 21.44 -5.79
C LEU A 72 -3.48 22.29 -4.62
N HIS A 73 -4.38 22.91 -3.84
CA HIS A 73 -3.98 23.70 -2.66
C HIS A 73 -3.29 22.87 -1.56
N ARG A 74 -3.47 21.54 -1.56
CA ARG A 74 -2.88 20.58 -0.61
C ARG A 74 -1.50 20.07 -1.02
N TYR A 75 -0.95 20.57 -2.11
CA TYR A 75 0.40 20.24 -2.57
C TYR A 75 1.32 21.45 -2.47
N ASP A 76 2.59 21.20 -2.15
CA ASP A 76 3.67 22.18 -2.11
C ASP A 76 4.08 22.57 -3.53
N ASP A 77 4.16 21.59 -4.43
CA ASP A 77 4.35 21.81 -5.86
C ASP A 77 3.07 21.49 -6.63
N ARG A 78 2.36 22.54 -7.07
CA ARG A 78 1.13 22.38 -7.86
C ARG A 78 1.42 21.96 -9.30
N ARG A 79 2.56 22.36 -9.85
CA ARG A 79 2.92 22.07 -11.24
C ARG A 79 3.22 20.60 -11.39
N ALA A 80 3.93 20.00 -10.44
CA ALA A 80 4.16 18.55 -10.41
C ALA A 80 2.85 17.75 -10.53
N VAL A 81 1.77 18.18 -9.86
CA VAL A 81 0.45 17.55 -9.95
C VAL A 81 -0.21 17.78 -11.32
N GLU A 82 -0.16 19.01 -11.84
CA GLU A 82 -0.75 19.34 -13.14
C GLU A 82 -0.06 18.58 -14.28
N ASP A 83 1.27 18.61 -14.30
CA ASP A 83 2.13 17.95 -15.29
C ASP A 83 1.94 16.43 -15.24
N PHE A 84 1.90 15.84 -14.04
CA PHE A 84 1.64 14.40 -13.87
C PHE A 84 0.25 13.99 -14.39
N ILE A 85 -0.80 14.76 -14.07
CA ILE A 85 -2.16 14.44 -14.52
C ILE A 85 -2.30 14.64 -16.04
N GLU A 86 -1.58 15.60 -16.63
CA GLU A 86 -1.49 15.74 -18.08
C GLU A 86 -0.79 14.54 -18.73
N LEU A 87 0.35 14.10 -18.17
CA LEU A 87 1.06 12.91 -18.60
C LEU A 87 0.17 11.65 -18.55
N TYR A 88 -0.54 11.45 -17.43
CA TYR A 88 -1.51 10.36 -17.27
C TYR A 88 -2.59 10.38 -18.36
N ARG A 89 -3.16 11.56 -18.66
CA ARG A 89 -4.19 11.71 -19.72
C ARG A 89 -3.66 11.42 -21.11
N ASN A 90 -2.37 11.67 -21.35
CA ASN A 90 -1.69 11.36 -22.61
C ASN A 90 -1.32 9.87 -22.75
N GLY A 91 -1.46 9.10 -21.67
CA GLY A 91 -1.23 7.66 -21.62
C GLY A 91 0.12 7.31 -20.99
N MET A 92 0.08 6.44 -20.00
CA MET A 92 1.23 5.88 -19.30
C MET A 92 1.31 4.36 -19.53
N LEU A 93 2.32 3.70 -18.96
CA LEU A 93 2.44 2.25 -18.93
C LEU A 93 1.09 1.60 -18.53
N HIS A 94 0.59 0.71 -19.38
CA HIS A 94 -0.68 0.05 -19.12
C HIS A 94 -0.58 -0.94 -17.96
N LYS A 95 -1.70 -1.14 -17.27
CA LYS A 95 -1.85 -2.18 -16.23
C LYS A 95 -1.54 -3.57 -16.79
N ASN A 96 -0.90 -4.44 -15.99
CA ASN A 96 -0.46 -5.79 -16.38
C ASN A 96 0.68 -5.86 -17.41
N GLU A 97 1.21 -4.72 -17.87
CA GLU A 97 2.44 -4.70 -18.67
C GLU A 97 3.68 -4.79 -17.78
N VAL A 98 4.78 -5.29 -18.35
CA VAL A 98 6.05 -5.42 -17.63
C VAL A 98 6.63 -4.04 -17.34
N PHE A 99 6.78 -3.71 -16.06
CA PHE A 99 7.51 -2.53 -15.62
C PHE A 99 9.02 -2.75 -15.67
N SER A 100 9.75 -1.75 -16.14
CA SER A 100 11.21 -1.69 -16.07
C SER A 100 11.68 -0.25 -15.94
N ILE A 101 12.39 0.07 -14.86
CA ILE A 101 13.00 1.39 -14.66
C ILE A 101 14.12 1.71 -15.68
N PHE A 102 14.55 0.72 -16.47
CA PHE A 102 15.56 0.89 -17.51
C PHE A 102 14.97 1.31 -18.87
N ASP A 103 13.65 1.29 -19.01
CA ASP A 103 12.96 1.90 -20.15
C ASP A 103 12.83 3.41 -19.90
N GLU A 104 13.26 4.23 -20.86
CA GLU A 104 13.36 5.70 -20.69
C GLU A 104 12.00 6.34 -20.42
N ARG A 105 10.97 5.92 -21.18
CA ARG A 105 9.60 6.41 -20.99
C ARG A 105 9.07 6.01 -19.61
N THR A 106 9.23 4.75 -19.23
CA THR A 106 8.78 4.26 -17.93
C THR A 106 9.48 4.98 -16.78
N LEU A 107 10.78 5.29 -16.91
CA LEU A 107 11.52 6.09 -15.96
C LEU A 107 10.96 7.51 -15.81
N GLU A 108 10.71 8.21 -16.92
CA GLU A 108 10.11 9.55 -16.91
C GLU A 108 8.73 9.55 -16.23
N GLU A 109 7.90 8.57 -16.57
CA GLU A 109 6.58 8.38 -15.96
C GLU A 109 6.67 8.10 -14.45
N THR A 110 7.63 7.29 -14.00
CA THR A 110 7.85 7.00 -12.58
C THR A 110 8.41 8.19 -11.82
N VAL A 111 9.27 9.01 -12.45
CA VAL A 111 9.77 10.26 -11.85
C VAL A 111 8.60 11.24 -11.65
N ALA A 112 7.72 11.40 -12.65
CA ALA A 112 6.54 12.24 -12.51
C ALA A 112 5.58 11.74 -11.41
N LEU A 113 5.40 10.42 -11.30
CA LEU A 113 4.65 9.81 -10.19
C LEU A 113 5.30 10.13 -8.83
N PHE A 114 6.62 9.99 -8.72
CA PHE A 114 7.34 10.32 -7.49
C PHE A 114 7.15 11.79 -7.10
N GLU A 115 7.31 12.72 -8.05
CA GLU A 115 7.12 14.15 -7.81
C GLU A 115 5.67 14.48 -7.39
N PHE A 116 4.69 13.84 -8.04
CA PHE A 116 3.29 13.93 -7.64
C PHE A 116 3.07 13.51 -6.18
N LEU A 117 3.59 12.34 -5.76
CA LEU A 117 3.45 11.85 -4.38
C LEU A 117 4.24 12.69 -3.37
N TYR A 118 5.46 13.11 -3.74
CA TYR A 118 6.36 13.87 -2.88
C TYR A 118 5.88 15.31 -2.66
N SER A 119 5.11 15.86 -3.59
CA SER A 119 4.55 17.21 -3.48
C SER A 119 3.43 17.33 -2.43
N ALA A 120 2.93 16.23 -1.86
CA ALA A 120 1.87 16.25 -0.87
C ALA A 120 2.30 16.91 0.46
N LYS A 121 1.52 17.88 0.95
CA LYS A 121 1.85 18.65 2.19
C LYS A 121 1.75 17.85 3.48
N ASP A 122 0.90 16.84 3.48
CA ASP A 122 0.57 16.06 4.66
C ASP A 122 0.31 14.60 4.28
N PHE A 123 0.37 13.74 5.30
CA PHE A 123 0.19 12.30 5.13
C PHE A 123 -1.19 11.94 4.54
N GLU A 124 -2.23 12.70 4.87
CA GLU A 124 -3.58 12.47 4.33
C GLU A 124 -3.60 12.70 2.80
N THR A 125 -2.98 13.77 2.34
CA THR A 125 -2.87 14.10 0.91
C THR A 125 -2.00 13.07 0.19
N PHE A 126 -0.88 12.67 0.81
CA PHE A 126 -0.05 11.58 0.30
C PHE A 126 -0.86 10.30 0.15
N TYR A 127 -1.61 9.88 1.18
CA TYR A 127 -2.39 8.64 1.14
C TYR A 127 -3.46 8.66 0.05
N LYS A 128 -4.20 9.78 -0.10
CA LYS A 128 -5.21 9.92 -1.17
C LYS A 128 -4.56 9.88 -2.55
N SER A 129 -3.40 10.51 -2.71
CA SER A 129 -2.63 10.52 -3.96
C SER A 129 -2.08 9.14 -4.30
N ALA A 130 -1.52 8.43 -3.32
CA ALA A 130 -1.03 7.06 -3.48
C ALA A 130 -2.17 6.08 -3.77
N SER A 131 -3.32 6.25 -3.11
CA SER A 131 -4.53 5.47 -3.38
C SER A 131 -5.02 5.68 -4.81
N TRP A 132 -5.02 6.92 -5.30
CA TRP A 132 -5.34 7.23 -6.69
C TRP A 132 -4.35 6.55 -7.66
N ALA A 133 -3.06 6.68 -7.41
CA ALA A 133 -2.02 6.06 -8.24
C ALA A 133 -2.18 4.52 -8.28
N ARG A 134 -2.43 3.89 -7.13
CA ARG A 134 -2.67 2.46 -7.03
C ARG A 134 -3.87 1.99 -7.86
N VAL A 135 -4.96 2.76 -7.86
CA VAL A 135 -6.17 2.44 -8.64
C VAL A 135 -5.91 2.63 -10.14
N HIS A 136 -5.20 3.67 -10.55
CA HIS A 136 -5.18 4.12 -11.95
C HIS A 136 -3.94 3.70 -12.76
N LEU A 137 -2.80 3.42 -12.13
CA LEU A 137 -1.54 3.12 -12.82
C LEU A 137 -1.25 1.62 -12.91
N ASN A 138 -0.20 1.28 -13.64
CA ASN A 138 0.43 -0.04 -13.58
C ASN A 138 0.87 -0.37 -12.13
N GLU A 139 0.62 -1.61 -11.72
CA GLU A 139 0.82 -2.11 -10.37
C GLU A 139 2.27 -2.05 -9.94
N TYR A 140 3.22 -2.30 -10.83
CA TYR A 140 4.65 -2.29 -10.51
C TYR A 140 5.28 -0.92 -10.71
N GLN A 141 4.69 -0.06 -11.55
CA GLN A 141 5.07 1.34 -11.63
C GLN A 141 4.71 2.13 -10.37
N PHE A 142 3.61 1.74 -9.70
CA PHE A 142 3.19 2.32 -8.43
C PHE A 142 4.12 1.98 -7.25
N ILE A 143 4.74 0.80 -7.29
CA ILE A 143 5.53 0.20 -6.20
C ILE A 143 6.97 0.71 -6.21
#